data_AF-A0AAW1N1N6-F1
#
_entry.id   AF-A0AAW1N1N6-F1
#
_cell.length_a   1.000
_cell.length_b   1.000
_cell.length_c   1.000
_cell.angle_alpha   90.00
_cell.angle_beta   90.00
_cell.angle_gamma   90.00
#
_symmetry.space_group_name_H-M   'P 1'
#
loop_
_entity.id
_entity.type
_entity.pdbx_description
1 polymer ?
#
loop_
_entity_poly.entity_id
_entity_poly.type
_entity_poly.pdbx_seq_one_letter_code
_entity_poly.pdbx_strand_id
1 'polypeptide(L)'
;MQQILYLRQKFFTLEYKTGNATDFISQLEKIKADLNHMGEEISDKMLVTKVLMSPPENMKHFVSAWESTPSDKQTLTDLTSRLMIEEERNKTSE
;
A
#
# COMPACT_ATOMS: atom_id res chain seq x y z
N MET A 1 -18.74 13.89 -10.13
CA MET A 1 -19.10 12.46 -10.31
C MET A 1 -18.12 11.67 -11.16
N GLN A 2 -17.80 12.06 -12.41
CA GLN A 2 -16.86 11.28 -13.27
C GLN A 2 -15.44 11.12 -12.69
N GLN A 3 -14.88 12.18 -12.09
CA GLN A 3 -13.53 12.14 -11.51
C GLN A 3 -13.41 11.21 -10.29
N ILE A 4 -14.44 11.15 -9.43
CA ILE A 4 -14.48 10.24 -8.28
C ILE A 4 -14.41 8.78 -8.74
N LEU A 5 -15.23 8.42 -9.73
CA LEU A 5 -15.25 7.07 -10.29
C LEU A 5 -13.90 6.67 -10.90
N TYR A 6 -13.25 7.59 -11.62
CA TYR A 6 -11.92 7.38 -12.16
C TYR A 6 -10.87 7.14 -11.06
N LEU A 7 -10.87 7.96 -10.00
CA LEU A 7 -9.93 7.82 -8.89
C LEU A 7 -10.14 6.51 -8.11
N ARG A 8 -11.40 6.09 -7.90
CA ARG A 8 -11.72 4.76 -7.34
C ARG A 8 -11.16 3.64 -8.20
N GLN A 9 -11.42 3.68 -9.51
CA GLN A 9 -10.90 2.67 -10.42
C GLN A 9 -9.38 2.63 -10.35
N LYS A 10 -8.72 3.79 -10.41
CA LYS A 10 -7.27 3.90 -10.29
C LYS A 10 -6.77 3.34 -8.95
N PHE A 11 -7.45 3.59 -7.84
CA PHE A 11 -7.11 3.02 -6.54
C PHE A 11 -7.09 1.49 -6.57
N PHE A 12 -8.13 0.87 -7.11
CA PHE A 12 -8.24 -0.59 -7.14
C PHE A 12 -7.30 -1.24 -8.16
N THR A 13 -7.10 -0.63 -9.33
CA THR A 13 -6.26 -1.18 -10.41
C THR A 13 -4.79 -0.83 -10.27
N LEU A 14 -4.39 0.03 -9.31
CA LEU A 14 -2.98 0.32 -9.11
C LEU A 14 -2.26 -0.96 -8.67
N GLU A 15 -1.23 -1.32 -9.41
CA GLU A 15 -0.43 -2.53 -9.21
C GLU A 15 0.85 -2.22 -8.45
N TYR A 16 1.22 -3.12 -7.55
CA TYR A 16 2.51 -3.08 -6.89
C TYR A 16 3.58 -3.62 -7.84
N LYS A 17 4.70 -2.91 -7.95
CA LYS A 17 5.88 -3.36 -8.69
C LYS A 17 7.02 -3.57 -7.71
N THR A 18 7.64 -4.75 -7.76
CA THR A 18 8.80 -5.09 -6.92
C THR A 18 9.91 -4.05 -7.08
N GLY A 19 10.44 -3.57 -5.96
CA GLY A 19 11.47 -2.53 -5.90
C GLY A 19 10.92 -1.10 -6.00
N ASN A 20 9.59 -0.94 -5.95
CA ASN A 20 8.93 0.37 -6.02
C ASN A 20 7.78 0.50 -5.00
N ALA A 21 8.02 0.08 -3.75
CA ALA A 21 7.08 0.27 -2.67
C ALA A 21 6.74 1.76 -2.42
N THR A 22 7.75 2.62 -2.48
CA THR A 22 7.61 4.05 -2.14
C THR A 22 6.73 4.80 -3.14
N ASP A 23 6.91 4.61 -4.46
CA ASP A 23 6.07 5.32 -5.43
C ASP A 23 4.66 4.73 -5.45
N PHE A 24 4.52 3.41 -5.21
CA PHE A 24 3.22 2.78 -5.08
C PHE A 24 2.41 3.37 -3.91
N ILE A 25 3.00 3.43 -2.72
CA ILE A 25 2.35 4.00 -1.53
C ILE A 25 2.07 5.49 -1.72
N SER A 26 3.03 6.26 -2.24
CA SER A 26 2.85 7.70 -2.51
C SER A 26 1.69 7.97 -3.47
N GLN A 27 1.51 7.11 -4.49
CA GLN A 27 0.37 7.22 -5.41
C GLN A 27 -0.97 6.90 -4.72
N LEU A 28 -1.01 5.90 -3.84
CA LEU A 28 -2.20 5.58 -3.05
C LEU A 28 -2.57 6.73 -2.10
N GLU A 29 -1.59 7.31 -1.40
CA GLU A 29 -1.80 8.47 -0.53
C GLU A 29 -2.34 9.67 -1.28
N LYS A 30 -1.80 9.93 -2.49
CA LYS A 30 -2.31 10.98 -3.37
C LYS A 30 -3.77 10.73 -3.76
N ILE A 31 -4.10 9.52 -4.19
CA ILE A 31 -5.48 9.16 -4.56
C ILE A 31 -6.42 9.29 -3.36
N LYS A 32 -6.00 8.84 -2.16
CA LYS A 32 -6.74 9.02 -0.91
C LYS A 32 -7.00 10.50 -0.63
N ALA A 33 -5.97 11.35 -0.72
CA ALA A 33 -6.09 12.78 -0.46
C ALA A 33 -7.08 13.45 -1.45
N ASP A 34 -6.98 13.11 -2.73
CA ASP A 34 -7.88 13.61 -3.77
C ASP A 34 -9.34 13.18 -3.52
N LEU A 35 -9.57 11.90 -3.18
CA LEU A 35 -10.91 11.37 -2.86
C LEU A 35 -11.51 12.00 -1.59
N ASN A 36 -10.71 12.11 -0.52
CA ASN A 36 -11.14 12.73 0.74
C ASN A 36 -11.51 14.20 0.54
N HIS A 37 -10.75 14.93 -0.27
CA HIS A 37 -11.07 16.32 -0.61
C HIS A 37 -12.42 16.46 -1.35
N MET A 38 -12.81 15.42 -2.10
CA MET A 38 -14.08 15.37 -2.83
C MET A 38 -15.25 14.83 -1.99
N GLY A 39 -15.04 14.56 -0.70
CA GLY A 39 -16.05 14.04 0.22
C GLY A 39 -16.21 12.52 0.19
N GLU A 40 -15.31 11.79 -0.46
CA GLU A 40 -15.24 10.33 -0.36
C GLU A 40 -14.17 9.93 0.64
N GLU A 41 -14.57 9.34 1.77
CA GLU A 41 -13.63 8.90 2.78
C GLU A 41 -12.95 7.57 2.40
N ILE A 42 -11.63 7.63 2.21
CA ILE A 42 -10.74 6.48 2.19
C ILE A 42 -9.90 6.50 3.48
N SER A 43 -10.09 5.48 4.31
CA SER A 43 -9.38 5.35 5.59
C SER A 43 -7.95 4.83 5.42
N ASP A 44 -7.08 5.12 6.39
CA ASP A 44 -5.72 4.54 6.44
C ASP A 44 -5.73 3.02 6.47
N LYS A 45 -6.72 2.43 7.16
CA LYS A 45 -6.91 0.98 7.18
C LYS A 45 -7.15 0.43 5.77
N MET A 46 -7.94 1.13 4.95
CA MET A 46 -8.20 0.73 3.56
C MET A 46 -6.94 0.83 2.70
N LEU A 47 -6.10 1.84 2.96
CA LEU A 47 -4.78 1.95 2.31
C LEU A 47 -3.87 0.78 2.68
N VAL A 48 -3.75 0.47 3.98
CA VAL A 48 -2.96 -0.67 4.47
C VAL A 48 -3.44 -1.98 3.86
N THR A 49 -4.75 -2.23 3.85
CA THR A 49 -5.32 -3.43 3.22
C THR A 49 -4.98 -3.49 1.72
N LYS A 50 -5.11 -2.38 0.98
CA LYS A 50 -4.74 -2.35 -0.44
C LYS A 50 -3.25 -2.65 -0.63
N VAL A 51 -2.37 -2.13 0.21
CA VAL A 51 -0.93 -2.39 0.16
C VAL A 51 -0.60 -3.85 0.47
N LEU A 52 -1.34 -4.54 1.35
CA LEU A 52 -1.10 -5.95 1.67
C LEU A 52 -1.63 -6.91 0.61
N MET A 53 -2.66 -6.51 -0.15
CA MET A 53 -3.28 -7.34 -1.19
C MET A 53 -2.62 -7.19 -2.58
N SER A 54 -1.76 -6.19 -2.76
CA SER A 54 -1.13 -5.88 -4.06
C SER A 54 0.22 -6.55 -4.35
N PRO A 55 1.05 -6.97 -3.37
CA PRO A 55 2.37 -7.52 -3.64
C PRO A 55 2.31 -8.92 -4.30
N PRO A 56 3.33 -9.28 -5.09
CA PRO A 56 3.44 -10.60 -5.70
C PRO A 56 3.57 -11.74 -4.68
N GLU A 57 3.28 -12.98 -5.10
CA GLU A 57 3.24 -14.15 -4.19
C GLU A 57 4.54 -14.41 -3.43
N ASN A 58 5.69 -14.00 -3.96
CA ASN A 58 6.98 -14.11 -3.28
C ASN A 58 7.10 -13.20 -2.03
N MET A 59 6.16 -12.28 -1.81
CA MET A 59 6.09 -11.43 -0.62
C MET A 59 5.09 -11.95 0.43
N LYS A 60 4.57 -13.18 0.29
CA LYS A 60 3.64 -13.80 1.26
C LYS A 60 4.22 -13.84 2.70
N HIS A 61 5.52 -14.09 2.85
CA HIS A 61 6.17 -14.10 4.17
C HIS A 61 6.15 -12.73 4.84
N PHE A 62 6.36 -11.66 4.07
CA PHE A 62 6.23 -10.30 4.56
C PHE A 62 4.82 -10.01 5.06
N VAL A 63 3.79 -10.40 4.29
CA VAL A 63 2.39 -10.19 4.68
C VAL A 63 2.08 -10.90 5.99
N SER A 64 2.47 -12.17 6.15
CA SER A 64 2.26 -12.92 7.40
C SER A 64 3.00 -12.29 8.60
N ALA A 65 4.23 -11.81 8.39
CA ALA A 65 4.99 -11.12 9.43
C ALA A 65 4.36 -9.77 9.82
N TRP A 66 3.79 -9.05 8.84
CA TRP A 66 3.06 -7.81 9.08
C TRP A 66 1.78 -8.05 9.90
N GLU A 67 0.97 -9.04 9.52
CA GLU A 67 -0.28 -9.38 10.22
C GLU A 67 -0.03 -9.78 11.69
N SER A 68 1.14 -10.34 11.99
CA SER A 68 1.57 -10.69 13.35
C SER A 68 2.06 -9.50 14.19
N THR A 69 2.12 -8.29 13.60
CA THR A 69 2.54 -7.08 14.28
C THR A 69 1.46 -6.57 15.23
N PRO A 70 1.81 -6.08 16.43
CA PRO A 70 0.86 -5.42 17.32
C PRO A 70 0.04 -4.33 16.60
N SER A 71 -1.25 -4.26 16.89
CA SER A 71 -2.19 -3.39 16.16
C SER A 71 -1.85 -1.90 16.25
N ASP A 72 -1.26 -1.46 17.36
CA ASP A 72 -0.75 -0.10 17.57
C ASP A 72 0.45 0.25 16.65
N LYS A 73 1.10 -0.77 16.08
CA LYS A 73 2.20 -0.65 15.12
C LYS A 73 1.80 -1.06 13.69
N GLN A 74 0.52 -1.30 13.43
CA GLN A 74 0.00 -1.53 12.08
C GLN A 74 -0.37 -0.22 11.38
N THR A 75 0.56 0.74 11.39
CA THR A 75 0.39 2.04 10.73
C THR A 75 0.92 2.00 9.29
N LEU A 76 0.47 2.93 8.44
CA LEU A 76 1.00 3.06 7.08
C LEU A 76 2.50 3.36 7.07
N THR A 77 2.98 4.18 8.01
CA THR A 77 4.40 4.53 8.15
C THR A 77 5.25 3.31 8.49
N ASP A 78 4.80 2.49 9.44
CA ASP A 78 5.48 1.25 9.81
C ASP A 78 5.47 0.25 8.66
N LEU A 79 4.36 0.14 7.94
CA LEU A 79 4.22 -0.74 6.77
C LEU A 79 5.22 -0.34 5.68
N THR A 80 5.26 0.94 5.34
CA THR A 80 6.17 1.51 4.33
C THR A 80 7.62 1.19 4.68
N SER A 81 8.02 1.47 5.92
CA SER A 81 9.40 1.27 6.38
C SER A 81 9.83 -0.19 6.27
N ARG A 82 8.95 -1.13 6.68
CA ARG A 82 9.27 -2.56 6.60
C ARG A 82 9.28 -3.09 5.17
N LEU A 83 8.37 -2.60 4.33
CA LEU A 83 8.28 -3.00 2.93
C LEU A 83 9.56 -2.62 2.17
N MET A 84 10.09 -1.41 2.43
CA MET A 84 11.37 -0.99 1.87
C MET A 84 12.54 -1.88 2.30
N ILE A 85 12.61 -2.28 3.58
CA ILE A 85 13.65 -3.19 4.08
C ILE A 85 13.54 -4.55 3.39
N GLU A 86 12.32 -5.05 3.21
CA GLU A 86 12.08 -6.34 2.55
C GLU A 86 12.47 -6.31 1.07
N GLU A 87 12.13 -5.23 0.35
CA GLU A 87 12.56 -5.02 -1.03
C GLU A 87 14.10 -5.03 -1.15
N GLU A 88 14.81 -4.39 -0.23
CA GLU A 88 16.27 -4.34 -0.26
C GLU A 88 16.90 -5.71 0.00
N ARG A 89 16.36 -6.49 0.94
CA ARG A 89 16.79 -7.87 1.20
C ARG A 89 16.61 -8.77 -0.02
N ASN A 90 15.49 -8.61 -0.72
CA ASN A 90 15.18 -9.38 -1.92
C ASN A 90 16.12 -9.03 -3.08
N LYS A 91 16.57 -7.78 -3.22
CA LYS A 91 17.59 -7.39 -4.21
C LYS A 91 18.96 -8.01 -3.94
N THR A 92 19.35 -8.16 -2.67
CA THR A 92 20.62 -8.80 -2.28
C THR A 92 20.61 -10.33 -2.35
N SER A 93 19.46 -10.94 -2.63
CA SER A 93 19.29 -12.40 -2.69
C SER A 93 19.26 -12.95 -4.13
N GLU A 94 19.51 -12.09 -5.12
CA GLU A 94 19.80 -12.44 -6.54
C GLU A 94 21.31 -12.36 -6.82
#